data_AF-A0A8W8KVF2-F1
#
_entry.id   AF-A0A8W8KVF2-F1
#
_cell.length_a   1.000
_cell.length_b   1.000
_cell.length_c   1.000
_cell.angle_alpha   90.00
_cell.angle_beta   90.00
_cell.angle_gamma   90.00
#
_symmetry.space_group_name_H-M   'P 1'
#
loop_
_entity.id
_entity.type
_entity.pdbx_description
1 polymer ?
#
loop_
_entity_poly.entity_id
_entity_poly.type
_entity_poly.pdbx_seq_one_letter_code
_entity_poly.pdbx_strand_id
1 'polypeptide(L)'
;MGTILTAFDNGDISKYSGKSLDEIACEEINLGEDEEVEDDEVENDDENPDEYEAVRQNEMEQKAKHPRGKDLCRLKEEEVNIIRKIFKMNILEHKELRKRECNIETLQRNLEIISTDLKNTGMTMNHPPTHISDLQTPCLLVDIDKVKRNCSRMTQRYKELGVELRPHMKTHKTIEGADLMTNGTRKKIVVSTLAEAEFFASHGYDDIIYGKPISESQLSRCKKLHEKCTQFHLMFDNGETISALERNPLGNKAWSVFLEVDIGGNRTGVLWDSDRVVELARLATNVKNVDFLGIYTHNPMSYSLTSDKAVRNQAETDTKRILSVCDRIRQAGFQVVTVGLGDTPCCSVSDVTMAKLTEVHPGNYIFYDTQQYRIGSCEFDDIAVRVAARVISHRPETNQIVLDSGFVALSHDGTYCNLPDGVAVFQDHPELNLVNMSQEHGCVSVKSGKIDCTAYPLGSMLFIYPYHACATAANHPVYYVHSGDSVIGVWKPVKGW
;
A
#
# COMPACT_ATOMS: atom_id res chain seq x y z
N MET A 1 27.97 -27.76 22.73
CA MET A 1 27.44 -26.39 22.97
C MET A 1 28.25 -25.34 22.24
N GLY A 2 29.59 -25.37 22.32
CA GLY A 2 30.46 -24.46 21.53
C GLY A 2 30.23 -24.56 20.02
N THR A 3 30.14 -25.77 19.48
CA THR A 3 29.95 -26.03 18.03
C THR A 3 28.64 -25.50 17.45
N ILE A 4 27.55 -25.52 18.24
CA ILE A 4 26.27 -24.95 17.82
C ILE A 4 26.35 -23.43 17.78
N LEU A 5 27.07 -22.81 18.72
CA LEU A 5 27.31 -21.36 18.72
C LEU A 5 28.18 -20.97 17.51
N THR A 6 29.27 -21.68 17.25
CA THR A 6 30.13 -21.45 16.08
C THR A 6 29.38 -21.66 14.75
N ALA A 7 28.52 -22.68 14.66
CA ALA A 7 27.68 -22.91 13.48
C ALA A 7 26.54 -21.89 13.34
N PHE A 8 26.07 -21.30 14.45
CA PHE A 8 25.10 -20.19 14.45
C PHE A 8 25.78 -18.91 13.94
N ASP A 9 26.99 -18.62 14.43
CA ASP A 9 27.78 -17.44 14.06
C ASP A 9 28.24 -17.50 12.60
N ASN A 10 28.53 -18.70 12.09
CA ASN A 10 28.92 -18.93 10.69
C ASN A 10 27.72 -19.11 9.74
N GLY A 11 26.47 -19.05 10.21
CA GLY A 11 25.27 -19.15 9.37
C GLY A 11 24.90 -20.55 8.88
N ASP A 12 25.55 -21.59 9.39
CA ASP A 12 25.46 -22.98 8.94
C ASP A 12 24.40 -23.81 9.68
N ILE A 13 23.57 -23.20 10.53
CA ILE A 13 22.77 -23.95 11.50
C ILE A 13 21.72 -24.89 10.89
N SER A 14 21.38 -24.71 9.61
CA SER A 14 20.49 -25.59 8.87
C SER A 14 20.99 -27.04 8.84
N LYS A 15 22.32 -27.28 8.94
CA LYS A 15 22.92 -28.62 8.97
C LYS A 15 22.57 -29.44 10.21
N TYR A 16 22.09 -28.78 11.27
CA TYR A 16 21.68 -29.42 12.52
C TYR A 16 20.16 -29.33 12.76
N SER A 17 19.40 -28.85 11.77
CA SER A 17 17.95 -28.73 11.87
C SER A 17 17.29 -30.10 12.01
N GLY A 18 16.54 -30.31 13.10
CA GLY A 18 15.81 -31.55 13.37
C GLY A 18 16.60 -32.60 14.16
N LYS A 19 17.87 -32.36 14.50
CA LYS A 19 18.68 -33.23 15.36
C LYS A 19 18.53 -32.85 16.84
N SER A 20 18.52 -33.85 17.72
CA SER A 20 18.61 -33.70 19.17
C SER A 20 20.05 -33.38 19.59
N LEU A 21 20.21 -32.80 20.79
CA LEU A 21 21.53 -32.44 21.32
C LEU A 21 22.45 -33.65 21.50
N ASP A 22 21.88 -34.83 21.80
CA ASP A 22 22.62 -36.09 21.93
C ASP A 22 23.10 -36.60 20.55
N GLU A 23 22.31 -36.42 19.50
CA GLU A 23 22.71 -36.78 18.11
C GLU A 23 23.84 -35.88 17.59
N ILE A 24 23.81 -34.58 17.92
CA ILE A 24 24.89 -33.64 17.56
C ILE A 24 26.18 -33.98 18.31
N ALA A 25 26.09 -34.37 19.58
CA ALA A 25 27.26 -34.75 20.38
C ALA A 25 27.91 -36.07 19.94
N CYS A 26 27.13 -37.01 19.39
CA CYS A 26 27.66 -38.27 18.85
C CYS A 26 28.36 -38.09 17.49
N GLU A 27 27.91 -37.16 16.63
CA GLU A 27 28.58 -36.83 15.37
C GLU A 27 29.98 -36.24 15.59
N GLU A 28 30.19 -35.47 16.67
CA GLU A 28 31.49 -34.91 17.03
C GLU A 28 32.52 -35.97 17.47
N ILE A 29 32.08 -37.13 17.97
CA ILE A 29 32.97 -38.21 18.42
C ILE A 29 33.50 -39.02 17.24
N ASN A 30 32.73 -39.15 16.15
CA ASN A 30 33.13 -39.91 14.96
C ASN A 30 33.98 -39.12 13.95
N LEU A 31 34.02 -37.78 14.04
CA LEU A 31 34.85 -36.94 13.17
C LEU A 31 36.33 -36.90 13.60
N GLY A 32 36.69 -37.55 14.71
CA GLY A 32 38.06 -37.61 15.22
C GLY A 32 38.89 -38.82 14.75
N GLU A 33 38.33 -39.71 13.93
CA GLU A 33 39.00 -40.96 13.51
C GLU A 33 39.41 -41.01 12.03
N ASP A 34 38.93 -40.11 11.16
CA ASP A 34 39.21 -40.14 9.72
C ASP A 34 39.66 -38.76 9.19
N GLU A 35 40.94 -38.42 9.34
CA GLU A 35 41.62 -37.45 8.47
C GLU A 35 42.90 -38.10 7.91
N GLU A 36 42.78 -38.67 6.71
CA GLU A 36 43.92 -38.93 5.82
C GLU A 36 44.38 -37.59 5.22
N VAL A 37 45.67 -37.33 5.36
CA VAL A 37 46.37 -36.15 4.84
C VAL A 37 46.57 -36.32 3.33
N GLU A 38 46.06 -35.39 2.53
CA GLU A 38 46.57 -35.15 1.17
C GLU A 38 47.14 -33.72 1.10
N ASP A 39 48.42 -33.68 0.73
CA ASP A 39 49.32 -32.52 0.68
C ASP A 39 49.02 -31.55 -0.48
N ASP A 40 49.15 -30.27 -0.15
CA ASP A 40 49.83 -29.17 -0.85
C ASP A 40 49.51 -28.78 -2.31
N GLU A 41 49.22 -27.48 -2.49
CA GLU A 41 50.12 -26.53 -3.17
C GLU A 41 49.72 -25.08 -2.83
N VAL A 42 50.47 -24.42 -1.94
CA VAL A 42 50.50 -22.95 -1.83
C VAL A 42 51.96 -22.51 -1.75
N GLU A 43 52.35 -21.65 -2.70
CA GLU A 43 53.67 -21.03 -2.79
C GLU A 43 53.99 -20.16 -1.56
N ASN A 44 55.27 -20.25 -1.17
CA ASN A 44 55.91 -19.60 -0.02
C ASN A 44 55.82 -18.08 -0.03
N ASP A 45 55.78 -17.49 1.17
CA ASP A 45 56.67 -16.38 1.51
C ASP A 45 57.02 -16.43 3.02
N ASP A 46 58.30 -16.19 3.28
CA ASP A 46 59.10 -16.25 4.51
C ASP A 46 58.45 -15.80 5.84
N GLU A 47 58.61 -16.60 6.91
CA GLU A 47 59.14 -16.13 8.23
C GLU A 47 59.38 -17.28 9.26
N ASN A 48 60.66 -17.45 9.62
CA ASN A 48 61.28 -17.94 10.89
C ASN A 48 60.92 -19.34 11.52
N PRO A 49 61.87 -20.32 11.68
CA PRO A 49 61.57 -21.71 12.08
C PRO A 49 61.57 -22.09 13.58
N ASP A 50 61.77 -21.16 14.52
CA ASP A 50 62.02 -21.53 15.94
C ASP A 50 60.79 -21.52 16.87
N GLU A 51 59.57 -21.28 16.38
CA GLU A 51 58.34 -21.25 17.21
C GLU A 51 57.48 -22.53 17.12
N TYR A 52 57.77 -23.44 16.19
CA TYR A 52 56.91 -24.61 15.92
C TYR A 52 57.21 -25.84 16.80
N GLU A 53 58.38 -25.92 17.43
CA GLU A 53 58.77 -27.06 18.28
C GLU A 53 58.30 -26.94 19.74
N ALA A 54 58.01 -25.73 20.22
CA ALA A 54 57.52 -25.50 21.60
C ALA A 54 56.01 -25.79 21.77
N VAL A 55 55.23 -25.68 20.69
CA VAL A 55 53.76 -25.89 20.72
C VAL A 55 53.41 -27.38 20.68
N ARG A 56 54.14 -28.18 19.87
CA ARG A 56 53.91 -29.64 19.75
C ARG A 56 54.17 -30.44 21.03
N GLN A 57 55.09 -29.97 21.88
CA GLN A 57 55.43 -30.67 23.13
C GLN A 57 54.41 -30.40 24.25
N ASN A 58 53.73 -29.24 24.23
CA ASN A 58 52.67 -28.91 25.19
C ASN A 58 51.35 -29.63 24.91
N GLU A 59 51.04 -29.92 23.64
CA GLU A 59 49.78 -30.60 23.27
C GLU A 59 49.79 -32.11 23.59
N MET A 60 50.97 -32.75 23.60
CA MET A 60 51.08 -34.17 23.98
C MET A 60 50.97 -34.41 25.50
N GLU A 61 51.33 -33.44 26.34
CA GLU A 61 51.23 -33.58 27.81
C GLU A 61 49.82 -33.29 28.36
N GLN A 62 48.98 -32.54 27.64
CA GLN A 62 47.59 -32.28 28.08
C GLN A 62 46.59 -33.40 27.73
N LYS A 63 46.89 -34.28 26.76
CA LYS A 63 46.02 -35.40 26.37
C LYS A 63 46.03 -36.59 27.36
N ALA A 64 46.85 -36.57 28.41
CA ALA A 64 47.02 -37.70 29.34
C ALA A 64 46.20 -37.62 30.66
N LYS A 65 45.32 -36.62 30.85
CA LYS A 65 44.54 -36.49 32.08
C LYS A 65 43.07 -36.17 31.81
N HIS A 66 42.25 -37.14 31.41
CA HIS A 66 40.82 -37.14 31.75
C HIS A 66 40.32 -38.59 31.94
N PRO A 67 39.56 -38.89 33.02
CA PRO A 67 39.15 -40.26 33.35
C PRO A 67 38.05 -40.76 32.43
N ARG A 68 38.14 -42.06 32.07
CA ARG A 68 37.07 -42.82 31.43
C ARG A 68 35.87 -42.94 32.38
N GLY A 69 34.67 -42.65 31.87
CA GLY A 69 33.43 -43.25 32.36
C GLY A 69 32.43 -42.29 33.01
N LYS A 70 31.23 -42.27 32.42
CA LYS A 70 29.89 -42.14 33.03
C LYS A 70 29.77 -41.23 34.25
N ASP A 71 29.35 -39.98 34.01
CA ASP A 71 28.27 -39.29 34.74
C ASP A 71 28.22 -37.82 34.25
N LEU A 72 27.43 -37.54 33.21
CA LEU A 72 27.15 -36.16 32.81
C LEU A 72 25.89 -35.66 33.54
N CYS A 73 26.10 -34.59 34.30
CA CYS A 73 25.15 -33.84 35.11
C CYS A 73 23.74 -33.72 34.47
N ARG A 74 22.72 -34.23 35.18
CA ARG A 74 21.33 -33.80 34.98
C ARG A 74 21.20 -32.35 35.47
N LEU A 75 21.14 -31.39 34.54
CA LEU A 75 20.70 -30.03 34.83
C LEU A 75 19.29 -30.09 35.43
N LYS A 76 19.05 -29.38 36.53
CA LYS A 76 17.72 -29.34 37.15
C LYS A 76 16.78 -28.56 36.23
N GLU A 77 15.52 -28.96 36.20
CA GLU A 77 14.50 -28.41 35.28
C GLU A 77 14.34 -26.88 35.41
N GLU A 78 14.64 -26.32 36.58
CA GLU A 78 14.69 -24.88 36.84
C GLU A 78 15.83 -24.17 36.08
N GLU A 79 17.01 -24.77 35.94
CA GLU A 79 18.15 -24.22 35.21
C GLU A 79 17.90 -24.22 33.70
N VAL A 80 17.26 -25.28 33.19
CA VAL A 80 16.81 -25.37 31.79
C VAL A 80 15.75 -24.30 31.48
N ASN A 81 14.86 -24.00 32.42
CA ASN A 81 13.83 -22.98 32.24
C ASN A 81 14.40 -21.55 32.28
N ILE A 82 15.43 -21.28 33.08
CA ILE A 82 16.15 -19.99 33.08
C ILE A 82 16.86 -19.79 31.74
N ILE A 83 17.56 -20.81 31.24
CA ILE A 83 18.26 -20.77 29.94
C ILE A 83 17.27 -20.53 28.79
N ARG A 84 16.11 -21.22 28.78
CA ARG A 84 15.04 -20.98 27.79
C ARG A 84 14.50 -19.55 27.84
N LYS A 85 14.43 -18.95 29.03
CA LYS A 85 13.93 -17.58 29.21
C LYS A 85 14.93 -16.55 28.69
N ILE A 86 16.22 -16.73 28.96
CA ILE A 86 17.30 -15.90 28.43
C ILE A 86 17.38 -16.01 26.90
N PHE A 87 17.25 -17.22 26.34
CA PHE A 87 17.25 -17.44 24.89
C PHE A 87 16.04 -16.78 24.21
N LYS A 88 14.85 -16.86 24.82
CA LYS A 88 13.65 -16.16 24.32
C LYS A 88 13.78 -14.63 24.38
N MET A 89 14.39 -14.09 25.43
CA MET A 89 14.65 -12.64 25.55
C MET A 89 15.65 -12.17 24.48
N ASN A 90 16.76 -12.87 24.31
CA ASN A 90 17.76 -12.54 23.29
C ASN A 90 17.20 -12.64 21.86
N ILE A 91 16.32 -13.61 21.57
CA ILE A 91 15.62 -13.69 20.27
C ILE A 91 14.67 -12.50 20.07
N LEU A 92 13.97 -12.03 21.12
CA LEU A 92 13.08 -10.88 21.02
C LEU A 92 13.87 -9.59 20.77
N GLU A 93 14.97 -9.38 21.50
CA GLU A 93 15.88 -8.26 21.29
C GLU A 93 16.53 -8.30 19.90
N HIS A 94 16.98 -9.48 19.43
CA HIS A 94 17.50 -9.60 18.07
C HIS A 94 16.45 -9.40 16.98
N LYS A 95 15.16 -9.71 17.24
CA LYS A 95 14.06 -9.40 16.31
C LYS A 95 13.73 -7.91 16.29
N GLU A 96 13.83 -7.22 17.43
CA GLU A 96 13.73 -5.76 17.47
C GLU A 96 14.92 -5.09 16.79
N LEU A 97 16.15 -5.57 17.02
CA LEU A 97 17.36 -5.09 16.38
C LEU A 97 17.30 -5.31 14.86
N ARG A 98 16.89 -6.50 14.38
CA ARG A 98 16.68 -6.75 12.95
C ARG A 98 15.56 -5.91 12.34
N LYS A 99 14.51 -5.57 13.08
CA LYS A 99 13.48 -4.61 12.63
C LYS A 99 14.06 -3.20 12.50
N ARG A 100 14.94 -2.79 13.43
CA ARG A 100 15.63 -1.49 13.38
C ARG A 100 16.69 -1.45 12.26
N GLU A 101 17.45 -2.52 12.06
CA GLU A 101 18.42 -2.67 10.96
C GLU A 101 17.73 -2.69 9.60
N CYS A 102 16.62 -3.42 9.44
CA CYS A 102 15.80 -3.39 8.22
C CYS A 102 15.23 -1.99 7.94
N ASN A 103 14.83 -1.25 8.99
CA ASN A 103 14.42 0.15 8.84
C ASN A 103 15.61 1.06 8.44
N ILE A 104 16.82 0.82 8.94
CA ILE A 104 18.02 1.58 8.60
C ILE A 104 18.46 1.28 7.16
N GLU A 105 18.50 0.03 6.74
CA GLU A 105 18.82 -0.37 5.36
C GLU A 105 17.76 0.17 4.38
N THR A 106 16.48 0.17 4.77
CA THR A 106 15.41 0.78 3.97
C THR A 106 15.57 2.29 3.89
N LEU A 107 15.93 2.96 4.99
CA LEU A 107 16.21 4.40 5.00
C LEU A 107 17.46 4.76 4.18
N GLN A 108 18.52 3.95 4.26
CA GLN A 108 19.74 4.13 3.46
C GLN A 108 19.47 3.92 1.98
N ARG A 109 18.71 2.88 1.62
CA ARG A 109 18.30 2.63 0.24
C ARG A 109 17.37 3.72 -0.30
N ASN A 110 16.46 4.23 0.53
CA ASN A 110 15.62 5.38 0.18
C ASN A 110 16.47 6.66 -0.01
N LEU A 111 17.47 6.90 0.84
CA LEU A 111 18.41 8.02 0.70
C LEU A 111 19.27 7.90 -0.57
N GLU A 112 19.72 6.70 -0.93
CA GLU A 112 20.46 6.45 -2.18
C GLU A 112 19.59 6.64 -3.42
N ILE A 113 18.33 6.19 -3.38
CA ILE A 113 17.35 6.42 -4.46
C ILE A 113 17.07 7.92 -4.61
N ILE A 114 16.85 8.63 -3.50
CA ILE A 114 16.65 10.09 -3.50
C ILE A 114 17.90 10.81 -4.04
N SER A 115 19.10 10.39 -3.61
CA SER A 115 20.37 10.97 -4.08
C SER A 115 20.59 10.75 -5.58
N THR A 116 20.24 9.56 -6.09
CA THR A 116 20.37 9.19 -7.50
C THR A 116 19.35 9.93 -8.37
N ASP A 117 18.11 10.06 -7.89
CA ASP A 117 17.05 10.83 -8.56
C ASP A 117 17.35 12.34 -8.61
N LEU A 118 17.94 12.89 -7.55
CA LEU A 118 18.38 14.30 -7.52
C LEU A 118 19.52 14.56 -8.51
N LYS A 119 20.43 13.60 -8.70
CA LYS A 119 21.53 13.71 -9.69
C LYS A 119 21.03 13.61 -11.14
N ASN A 120 20.01 12.79 -11.40
CA ASN A 120 19.50 12.54 -12.75
C ASN A 120 18.56 13.62 -13.29
N THR A 121 18.11 14.56 -12.46
CA THR A 121 17.15 15.62 -12.85
C THR A 121 17.79 16.93 -13.27
N GLY A 122 19.13 17.08 -13.18
CA GLY A 122 19.82 18.33 -13.57
C GLY A 122 19.42 19.56 -12.73
N MET A 123 18.64 19.39 -11.67
CA MET A 123 18.28 20.44 -10.72
C MET A 123 19.21 20.37 -9.52
N THR A 124 20.34 21.06 -9.58
CA THR A 124 21.08 21.43 -8.37
C THR A 124 20.31 22.52 -7.63
N MET A 125 19.25 22.16 -6.91
CA MET A 125 18.67 23.03 -5.89
C MET A 125 19.56 22.92 -4.65
N ASN A 126 20.24 24.01 -4.29
CA ASN A 126 21.24 23.99 -3.23
C ASN A 126 20.69 23.61 -1.84
N HIS A 127 19.37 23.60 -1.62
CA HIS A 127 18.70 22.89 -0.53
C HIS A 127 17.26 22.52 -0.96
N PRO A 128 16.72 21.34 -0.61
CA PRO A 128 15.30 21.05 -0.82
C PRO A 128 14.44 22.04 -0.01
N PRO A 129 13.29 22.49 -0.54
CA PRO A 129 12.43 23.45 0.15
C PRO A 129 11.96 22.83 1.48
N THR A 130 12.20 23.55 2.57
CA THR A 130 11.84 23.11 3.93
C THR A 130 10.50 23.67 4.39
N HIS A 131 9.99 24.71 3.72
CA HIS A 131 8.75 25.40 4.07
C HIS A 131 7.80 25.52 2.87
N ILE A 132 6.49 25.50 3.10
CA ILE A 132 5.48 25.57 2.03
C ILE A 132 5.62 26.86 1.20
N SER A 133 5.97 27.98 1.83
CA SER A 133 6.16 29.27 1.14
C SER A 133 7.24 29.26 0.05
N ASP A 134 8.21 28.34 0.16
CA ASP A 134 9.37 28.26 -0.72
C ASP A 134 9.08 27.42 -1.97
N LEU A 135 7.94 26.73 -1.99
CA LEU A 135 7.55 25.87 -3.10
C LEU A 135 7.21 26.67 -4.36
N GLN A 136 7.58 26.10 -5.50
CA GLN A 136 7.13 26.58 -6.81
C GLN A 136 5.66 26.19 -7.01
N THR A 137 4.87 27.13 -7.52
CA THR A 137 3.43 26.94 -7.78
C THR A 137 3.17 26.79 -9.28
N PRO A 138 2.07 26.11 -9.67
CA PRO A 138 1.14 25.39 -8.79
C PRO A 138 1.73 24.06 -8.29
N CYS A 139 1.42 23.67 -7.05
CA CYS A 139 1.86 22.38 -6.51
C CYS A 139 0.82 21.73 -5.60
N LEU A 140 0.80 20.39 -5.57
CA LEU A 140 -0.05 19.62 -4.65
C LEU A 140 0.62 19.47 -3.30
N LEU A 141 -0.11 19.85 -2.26
CA LEU A 141 0.24 19.68 -0.86
C LEU A 141 -0.55 18.53 -0.25
N VAL A 142 0.13 17.72 0.56
CA VAL A 142 -0.47 16.62 1.35
C VAL A 142 -0.13 16.83 2.81
N ASP A 143 -1.15 17.05 3.64
CA ASP A 143 -1.01 17.15 5.08
C ASP A 143 -0.90 15.75 5.70
N ILE A 144 0.30 15.41 6.20
CA ILE A 144 0.58 14.06 6.69
C ILE A 144 -0.22 13.71 7.95
N ASP A 145 -0.54 14.69 8.78
CA ASP A 145 -1.21 14.48 10.05
C ASP A 145 -2.69 14.16 9.81
N LYS A 146 -3.29 14.82 8.81
CA LYS A 146 -4.63 14.48 8.32
C LYS A 146 -4.66 13.12 7.64
N VAL A 147 -3.69 12.79 6.77
CA VAL A 147 -3.61 11.46 6.15
C VAL A 147 -3.54 10.35 7.21
N LYS A 148 -2.64 10.47 8.20
CA LYS A 148 -2.51 9.47 9.28
C LYS A 148 -3.81 9.29 10.06
N ARG A 149 -4.50 10.39 10.37
CA ARG A 149 -5.80 10.38 11.05
C ARG A 149 -6.86 9.66 10.23
N ASN A 150 -6.96 9.99 8.94
CA ASN A 150 -7.91 9.39 8.02
C ASN A 150 -7.69 7.88 7.86
N CYS A 151 -6.43 7.47 7.66
CA CYS A 151 -6.03 6.05 7.60
C CYS A 151 -6.40 5.31 8.88
N SER A 152 -5.99 5.83 10.03
CA SER A 152 -6.25 5.20 11.33
C SER A 152 -7.75 5.05 11.60
N ARG A 153 -8.55 6.07 11.29
CA ARG A 153 -10.00 6.06 11.47
C ARG A 153 -10.68 4.98 10.63
N MET A 154 -10.32 4.85 9.36
CA MET A 154 -10.91 3.84 8.47
C MET A 154 -10.48 2.42 8.87
N THR A 155 -9.19 2.23 9.18
CA THR A 155 -8.68 0.93 9.65
C THR A 155 -9.36 0.50 10.94
N GLN A 156 -9.48 1.40 11.93
CA GLN A 156 -10.09 1.08 13.21
C GLN A 156 -11.57 0.70 13.06
N ARG A 157 -12.33 1.48 12.26
CA ARG A 157 -13.74 1.21 11.99
C ARG A 157 -13.99 -0.21 11.47
N TYR A 158 -13.24 -0.64 10.47
CA TYR A 158 -13.46 -1.94 9.86
C TYR A 158 -12.88 -3.10 10.67
N LYS A 159 -11.81 -2.83 11.44
CA LYS A 159 -11.34 -3.75 12.48
C LYS A 159 -12.41 -4.03 13.54
N GLU A 160 -13.12 -3.00 13.99
CA GLU A 160 -14.22 -3.13 14.98
C GLU A 160 -15.43 -3.90 14.43
N LEU A 161 -15.70 -3.79 13.13
CA LEU A 161 -16.75 -4.57 12.46
C LEU A 161 -16.33 -6.01 12.13
N GLY A 162 -15.05 -6.37 12.27
CA GLY A 162 -14.53 -7.67 11.86
C GLY A 162 -14.49 -7.88 10.35
N VAL A 163 -14.33 -6.80 9.59
CA VAL A 163 -14.34 -6.79 8.12
C VAL A 163 -12.98 -6.30 7.63
N GLU A 164 -12.44 -6.93 6.60
CA GLU A 164 -11.13 -6.57 6.08
C GLU A 164 -11.18 -5.26 5.29
N LEU A 165 -10.16 -4.42 5.44
CA LEU A 165 -10.00 -3.20 4.64
C LEU A 165 -9.01 -3.47 3.52
N ARG A 166 -9.48 -3.38 2.27
CA ARG A 166 -8.69 -3.49 1.05
C ARG A 166 -8.62 -2.14 0.33
N PRO A 167 -7.75 -1.22 0.77
CA PRO A 167 -7.75 0.15 0.26
C PRO A 167 -7.49 0.22 -1.25
N HIS A 168 -8.17 1.17 -1.92
CA HIS A 168 -7.97 1.41 -3.33
C HIS A 168 -6.93 2.51 -3.57
N MET A 169 -5.84 2.18 -4.27
CA MET A 169 -4.67 3.03 -4.45
C MET A 169 -4.85 4.19 -5.44
N LYS A 170 -5.94 4.20 -6.24
CA LYS A 170 -6.07 5.09 -7.41
C LYS A 170 -6.06 6.58 -7.08
N THR A 171 -6.37 6.94 -5.82
CA THR A 171 -6.43 8.33 -5.37
C THR A 171 -5.04 8.95 -5.28
N HIS A 172 -4.03 8.20 -4.81
CA HIS A 172 -2.69 8.73 -4.55
C HIS A 172 -1.61 8.04 -5.38
N LYS A 173 -1.73 6.74 -5.67
CA LYS A 173 -0.78 5.97 -6.50
C LYS A 173 0.68 6.01 -6.04
N THR A 174 0.92 6.23 -4.75
CA THR A 174 2.24 6.37 -4.11
C THR A 174 2.51 5.21 -3.14
N ILE A 175 3.78 4.84 -2.94
CA ILE A 175 4.17 3.78 -1.98
C ILE A 175 3.89 4.24 -0.55
N GLU A 176 4.22 5.49 -0.24
CA GLU A 176 4.10 6.05 1.10
C GLU A 176 2.64 6.14 1.55
N GLY A 177 1.74 6.57 0.65
CA GLY A 177 0.30 6.56 0.91
C GLY A 177 -0.24 5.14 1.09
N ALA A 178 0.25 4.19 0.30
CA ALA A 178 -0.16 2.79 0.39
C ALA A 178 0.33 2.14 1.70
N ASP A 179 1.54 2.47 2.17
CA ASP A 179 2.06 2.02 3.47
C ASP A 179 1.19 2.54 4.62
N LEU A 180 0.73 3.80 4.55
CA LEU A 180 -0.19 4.37 5.54
C LEU A 180 -1.57 3.70 5.51
N MET A 181 -2.15 3.48 4.32
CA MET A 181 -3.46 2.84 4.19
C MET A 181 -3.45 1.36 4.58
N THR A 182 -2.33 0.67 4.39
CA THR A 182 -2.18 -0.76 4.71
C THR A 182 -1.52 -0.99 6.07
N ASN A 183 -1.22 0.08 6.83
CA ASN A 183 -0.47 0.03 8.09
C ASN A 183 0.84 -0.78 7.97
N GLY A 184 1.56 -0.58 6.86
CA GLY A 184 2.83 -1.24 6.54
C GLY A 184 2.74 -2.72 6.18
N THR A 185 1.53 -3.31 6.12
CA THR A 185 1.38 -4.73 5.77
C THR A 185 1.70 -5.03 4.31
N ARG A 186 1.62 -4.01 3.44
CA ARG A 186 1.80 -4.11 1.99
C ARG A 186 0.99 -5.24 1.34
N LYS A 187 -0.21 -5.48 1.86
CA LYS A 187 -1.12 -6.49 1.35
C LYS A 187 -2.51 -5.92 1.21
N LYS A 188 -3.34 -6.62 0.44
CA LYS A 188 -4.76 -6.34 0.27
C LYS A 188 -4.99 -4.95 -0.29
N ILE A 189 -4.62 -4.72 -1.55
CA ILE A 189 -4.88 -3.45 -2.22
C ILE A 189 -5.73 -3.64 -3.48
N VAL A 190 -6.44 -2.58 -3.87
CA VAL A 190 -7.09 -2.49 -5.19
C VAL A 190 -6.37 -1.45 -6.03
N VAL A 191 -6.07 -1.80 -7.29
CA VAL A 191 -5.42 -0.91 -8.26
C VAL A 191 -6.30 -0.71 -9.50
N SER A 192 -6.20 0.45 -10.14
CA SER A 192 -7.07 0.79 -11.29
C SER A 192 -6.44 0.56 -12.66
N THR A 193 -5.14 0.27 -12.72
CA THR A 193 -4.36 0.04 -13.94
C THR A 193 -3.36 -1.09 -13.71
N LEU A 194 -2.85 -1.69 -14.80
CA LEU A 194 -1.77 -2.66 -14.68
C LEU A 194 -0.43 -1.99 -14.38
N ALA A 195 -0.22 -0.75 -14.82
CA ALA A 195 0.92 0.07 -14.38
C ALA A 195 0.95 0.21 -12.84
N GLU A 196 -0.19 0.46 -12.20
CA GLU A 196 -0.28 0.45 -10.74
C GLU A 196 0.03 -0.94 -10.16
N ALA A 197 -0.54 -2.01 -10.71
CA ALA A 197 -0.28 -3.38 -10.24
C ALA A 197 1.22 -3.71 -10.29
N GLU A 198 1.88 -3.39 -11.41
CA GLU A 198 3.31 -3.62 -11.64
C GLU A 198 4.16 -2.78 -10.70
N PHE A 199 3.78 -1.51 -10.50
CA PHE A 199 4.44 -0.61 -9.57
C PHE A 199 4.38 -1.14 -8.14
N PHE A 200 3.19 -1.40 -7.61
CA PHE A 200 3.06 -1.89 -6.23
C PHE A 200 3.71 -3.27 -6.04
N ALA A 201 3.53 -4.21 -6.97
CA ALA A 201 4.18 -5.53 -6.90
C ALA A 201 5.72 -5.41 -6.88
N SER A 202 6.30 -4.49 -7.67
CA SER A 202 7.76 -4.26 -7.65
C SER A 202 8.29 -3.64 -6.35
N HIS A 203 7.41 -3.08 -5.51
CA HIS A 203 7.74 -2.53 -4.20
C HIS A 203 7.33 -3.46 -3.05
N GLY A 204 7.10 -4.74 -3.35
CA GLY A 204 6.84 -5.79 -2.36
C GLY A 204 5.39 -5.85 -1.88
N TYR A 205 4.44 -5.25 -2.61
CA TYR A 205 3.02 -5.47 -2.34
C TYR A 205 2.56 -6.82 -2.89
N ASP A 206 1.67 -7.46 -2.15
CA ASP A 206 1.01 -8.72 -2.51
C ASP A 206 -0.50 -8.62 -2.28
N ASP A 207 -1.28 -9.63 -2.68
CA ASP A 207 -2.75 -9.64 -2.53
C ASP A 207 -3.37 -8.38 -3.18
N ILE A 208 -3.18 -8.29 -4.51
CA ILE A 208 -3.53 -7.14 -5.34
C ILE A 208 -4.73 -7.50 -6.23
N ILE A 209 -5.80 -6.73 -6.14
CA ILE A 209 -6.95 -6.83 -7.06
C ILE A 209 -6.80 -5.79 -8.17
N TYR A 210 -6.85 -6.22 -9.43
CA TYR A 210 -7.08 -5.32 -10.56
C TYR A 210 -8.58 -4.97 -10.64
N GLY A 211 -8.91 -3.73 -10.29
CA GLY A 211 -10.28 -3.24 -10.01
C GLY A 211 -11.21 -3.04 -11.21
N LYS A 212 -11.03 -3.80 -12.30
CA LYS A 212 -11.83 -3.72 -13.54
C LYS A 212 -11.87 -5.07 -14.25
N PRO A 213 -12.91 -5.36 -15.06
CA PRO A 213 -12.94 -6.55 -15.91
C PRO A 213 -11.69 -6.62 -16.80
N ILE A 214 -11.01 -7.76 -16.78
CA ILE A 214 -9.78 -7.99 -17.55
C ILE A 214 -10.12 -8.37 -18.99
N SER A 215 -9.33 -7.89 -19.96
CA SER A 215 -9.41 -8.34 -21.35
C SER A 215 -8.26 -9.28 -21.71
N GLU A 216 -8.46 -10.11 -22.75
CA GLU A 216 -7.46 -11.08 -23.19
C GLU A 216 -6.12 -10.42 -23.57
N SER A 217 -6.15 -9.23 -24.17
CA SER A 217 -4.94 -8.49 -24.58
C SER A 217 -4.04 -8.09 -23.41
N GLN A 218 -4.58 -8.09 -22.19
CA GLN A 218 -3.87 -7.72 -20.98
C GLN A 218 -3.23 -8.92 -20.26
N LEU A 219 -3.60 -10.17 -20.60
CA LEU A 219 -3.18 -11.36 -19.87
C LEU A 219 -1.67 -11.62 -19.93
N SER A 220 -0.97 -11.16 -20.97
CA SER A 220 0.49 -11.26 -21.06
C SER A 220 1.20 -10.46 -19.95
N ARG A 221 0.66 -9.30 -19.57
CA ARG A 221 1.14 -8.51 -18.43
C ARG A 221 0.75 -9.14 -17.10
N CYS A 222 -0.47 -9.67 -17.00
CA CYS A 222 -0.93 -10.38 -15.80
C CYS A 222 -0.08 -11.63 -15.49
N LYS A 223 0.38 -12.36 -16.52
CA LYS A 223 1.30 -13.50 -16.33
C LYS A 223 2.61 -13.07 -15.64
N LYS A 224 3.21 -11.97 -16.08
CA LYS A 224 4.42 -11.39 -15.46
C LYS A 224 4.16 -10.91 -14.03
N LEU A 225 2.95 -10.42 -13.75
CA LEU A 225 2.57 -10.03 -12.39
C LEU A 225 2.50 -11.23 -11.44
N HIS A 226 2.03 -12.39 -11.89
CA HIS A 226 2.02 -13.63 -11.08
C HIS A 226 3.41 -14.19 -10.76
N GLU A 227 4.46 -13.72 -11.45
CA GLU A 227 5.86 -14.01 -11.11
C GLU A 227 6.37 -13.11 -9.97
N LYS A 228 5.79 -11.92 -9.80
CA LYS A 228 6.19 -10.92 -8.79
C LYS A 228 5.29 -10.88 -7.56
N CYS A 229 4.05 -11.32 -7.72
CA CYS A 229 3.00 -11.24 -6.72
C CYS A 229 2.43 -12.64 -6.49
N THR A 230 2.36 -13.08 -5.23
CA THR A 230 1.84 -14.41 -4.90
C THR A 230 0.35 -14.48 -5.20
N GLN A 231 -0.39 -13.42 -4.85
CA GLN A 231 -1.83 -13.28 -4.99
C GLN A 231 -2.16 -12.06 -5.83
N PHE A 232 -2.38 -12.29 -7.13
CA PHE A 232 -2.91 -11.28 -8.04
C PHE A 232 -4.29 -11.74 -8.53
N HIS A 233 -5.28 -10.86 -8.38
CA HIS A 233 -6.68 -11.18 -8.62
C HIS A 233 -7.26 -10.35 -9.75
N LEU A 234 -8.05 -11.00 -10.61
CA LEU A 234 -8.69 -10.39 -11.77
C LEU A 234 -10.19 -10.28 -11.57
N MET A 235 -10.84 -9.32 -12.21
CA MET A 235 -12.30 -9.26 -12.28
C MET A 235 -12.81 -9.75 -13.63
N PHE A 236 -14.02 -10.29 -13.63
CA PHE A 236 -14.79 -10.61 -14.82
C PHE A 236 -16.26 -10.30 -14.62
N ASP A 237 -16.97 -10.04 -15.70
CA ASP A 237 -18.43 -9.86 -15.71
C ASP A 237 -19.10 -10.56 -16.92
N ASN A 238 -18.33 -11.38 -17.64
CA ASN A 238 -18.79 -12.07 -18.84
C ASN A 238 -18.04 -13.39 -19.03
N GLY A 239 -18.63 -14.29 -19.84
CA GLY A 239 -18.07 -15.61 -20.09
C GLY A 239 -16.84 -15.60 -21.00
N GLU A 240 -16.72 -14.62 -21.89
CA GLU A 240 -15.56 -14.49 -22.79
C GLU A 240 -14.26 -14.32 -22.00
N THR A 241 -14.31 -13.60 -20.88
CA THR A 241 -13.18 -13.42 -19.96
C THR A 241 -12.74 -14.77 -19.39
N ILE A 242 -13.67 -15.60 -18.91
CA ILE A 242 -13.36 -16.93 -18.38
C ILE A 242 -12.76 -17.83 -19.47
N SER A 243 -13.35 -17.82 -20.67
CA SER A 243 -12.80 -18.56 -21.82
C SER A 243 -11.41 -18.08 -22.24
N ALA A 244 -11.10 -16.78 -22.08
CA ALA A 244 -9.77 -16.24 -22.33
C ALA A 244 -8.76 -16.71 -21.27
N LEU A 245 -9.14 -16.75 -20.00
CA LEU A 245 -8.31 -17.28 -18.91
C LEU A 245 -8.02 -18.77 -19.10
N GLU A 246 -9.03 -19.56 -19.49
CA GLU A 246 -8.88 -20.98 -19.80
C GLU A 246 -7.84 -21.23 -20.91
N ARG A 247 -7.90 -20.45 -21.99
CA ARG A 247 -6.93 -20.53 -23.11
C ARG A 247 -5.54 -20.02 -22.76
N ASN A 248 -5.38 -19.30 -21.64
CA ASN A 248 -4.13 -18.66 -21.24
C ASN A 248 -3.67 -19.08 -19.84
N PRO A 249 -3.36 -20.37 -19.59
CA PRO A 249 -3.02 -20.86 -18.25
C PRO A 249 -1.73 -20.26 -17.67
N LEU A 250 -1.60 -20.30 -16.34
CA LEU A 250 -0.42 -19.87 -15.56
C LEU A 250 0.55 -21.04 -15.25
N GLY A 251 0.51 -22.12 -16.04
CA GLY A 251 1.21 -23.36 -15.71
C GLY A 251 0.53 -24.07 -14.53
N ASN A 252 1.23 -24.18 -13.40
CA ASN A 252 0.74 -24.93 -12.23
C ASN A 252 -0.15 -24.10 -11.28
N LYS A 253 -0.37 -22.81 -11.55
CA LYS A 253 -1.26 -21.94 -10.79
C LYS A 253 -2.59 -21.73 -11.53
N ALA A 254 -3.64 -21.45 -10.78
CA ALA A 254 -4.92 -21.00 -11.33
C ALA A 254 -5.01 -19.46 -11.30
N TRP A 255 -5.78 -18.89 -12.22
CA TRP A 255 -6.15 -17.48 -12.19
C TRP A 255 -7.13 -17.22 -11.05
N SER A 256 -6.80 -16.33 -10.13
CA SER A 256 -7.73 -15.95 -9.08
C SER A 256 -8.70 -14.88 -9.60
N VAL A 257 -10.01 -15.13 -9.49
CA VAL A 257 -11.03 -14.26 -10.08
C VAL A 257 -12.17 -13.87 -9.14
N PHE A 258 -12.67 -12.66 -9.35
CA PHE A 258 -13.86 -12.09 -8.74
C PHE A 258 -14.91 -11.77 -9.81
N LEU A 259 -16.16 -12.13 -9.57
CA LEU A 259 -17.27 -11.68 -10.39
C LEU A 259 -17.65 -10.24 -10.00
N GLU A 260 -17.55 -9.30 -10.95
CA GLU A 260 -18.06 -7.94 -10.75
C GLU A 260 -19.58 -7.94 -10.89
N VAL A 261 -20.26 -7.40 -9.88
CA VAL A 261 -21.72 -7.35 -9.80
C VAL A 261 -22.19 -5.91 -9.77
N ASP A 262 -23.12 -5.57 -10.66
CA ASP A 262 -23.80 -4.29 -10.69
C ASP A 262 -25.03 -4.31 -9.76
N ILE A 263 -24.95 -3.58 -8.65
CA ILE A 263 -26.02 -3.42 -7.66
C ILE A 263 -26.84 -2.13 -7.86
N GLY A 264 -26.76 -1.49 -9.03
CA GLY A 264 -27.44 -0.24 -9.37
C GLY A 264 -26.50 0.90 -9.77
N GLY A 265 -25.23 0.60 -10.00
CA GLY A 265 -24.21 1.54 -10.45
C GLY A 265 -24.25 1.83 -11.95
N ASN A 266 -24.84 0.93 -12.77
CA ASN A 266 -24.98 1.07 -14.22
C ASN A 266 -23.65 1.41 -14.94
N ARG A 267 -22.56 0.76 -14.54
CA ARG A 267 -21.21 1.00 -15.07
C ARG A 267 -20.63 -0.23 -15.77
N THR A 268 -20.36 -1.25 -14.98
CA THR A 268 -19.77 -2.56 -15.35
C THR A 268 -20.31 -3.60 -14.39
N GLY A 269 -20.14 -4.88 -14.68
CA GLY A 269 -20.66 -5.96 -13.84
C GLY A 269 -22.02 -6.47 -14.28
N VAL A 270 -22.36 -7.66 -13.77
CA VAL A 270 -23.66 -8.29 -14.04
C VAL A 270 -24.70 -7.79 -13.04
N LEU A 271 -25.89 -7.45 -13.55
CA LEU A 271 -27.00 -7.02 -12.70
C LEU A 271 -27.27 -8.03 -11.58
N TRP A 272 -27.32 -7.54 -10.34
CA TRP A 272 -27.41 -8.33 -9.12
C TRP A 272 -28.63 -9.26 -9.04
N ASP A 273 -29.73 -8.93 -9.72
CA ASP A 273 -30.97 -9.70 -9.76
C ASP A 273 -31.08 -10.62 -10.99
N SER A 274 -30.13 -10.55 -11.93
CA SER A 274 -30.08 -11.43 -13.10
C SER A 274 -29.65 -12.84 -12.70
N ASP A 275 -30.23 -13.88 -13.32
CA ASP A 275 -29.77 -15.27 -13.18
C ASP A 275 -28.35 -15.50 -13.72
N ARG A 276 -27.88 -14.58 -14.57
CA ARG A 276 -26.53 -14.57 -15.12
C ARG A 276 -25.43 -14.54 -14.05
N VAL A 277 -25.70 -14.02 -12.84
CA VAL A 277 -24.71 -14.07 -11.74
C VAL A 277 -24.37 -15.51 -11.33
N VAL A 278 -25.37 -16.40 -11.30
CA VAL A 278 -25.19 -17.82 -10.96
C VAL A 278 -24.57 -18.57 -12.14
N GLU A 279 -24.98 -18.23 -13.37
CA GLU A 279 -24.40 -18.82 -14.59
C GLU A 279 -22.89 -18.55 -14.70
N LEU A 280 -22.47 -17.31 -14.44
CA LEU A 280 -21.06 -16.92 -14.49
C LEU A 280 -20.23 -17.49 -13.34
N ALA A 281 -20.79 -17.56 -12.12
CA ALA A 281 -20.13 -18.24 -11.00
C ALA A 281 -19.92 -19.74 -11.29
N ARG A 282 -20.93 -20.40 -11.88
CA ARG A 282 -20.83 -21.79 -12.34
C ARG A 282 -19.75 -21.95 -13.41
N LEU A 283 -19.73 -21.05 -14.40
CA LEU A 283 -18.74 -21.08 -15.48
C LEU A 283 -17.33 -20.97 -14.93
N ALA A 284 -17.06 -19.99 -14.06
CA ALA A 284 -15.74 -19.80 -13.45
C ALA A 284 -15.31 -21.01 -12.60
N THR A 285 -16.24 -21.61 -11.85
CA THR A 285 -15.92 -22.78 -10.99
C THR A 285 -15.65 -24.06 -11.79
N ASN A 286 -16.14 -24.18 -13.03
CA ASN A 286 -15.95 -25.36 -13.87
C ASN A 286 -14.62 -25.36 -14.64
N VAL A 287 -13.87 -24.26 -14.63
CA VAL A 287 -12.60 -24.13 -15.35
C VAL A 287 -11.43 -24.46 -14.43
N LYS A 288 -10.64 -25.48 -14.78
CA LYS A 288 -9.59 -26.04 -13.91
C LYS A 288 -8.48 -25.07 -13.53
N ASN A 289 -8.18 -24.09 -14.39
CA ASN A 289 -7.12 -23.11 -14.17
C ASN A 289 -7.68 -21.75 -13.73
N VAL A 290 -8.88 -21.72 -13.14
CA VAL A 290 -9.52 -20.53 -12.58
C VAL A 290 -10.03 -20.86 -11.17
N ASP A 291 -9.64 -20.03 -10.21
CA ASP A 291 -10.11 -20.07 -8.82
C ASP A 291 -11.09 -18.93 -8.60
N PHE A 292 -12.38 -19.27 -8.55
CA PHE A 292 -13.45 -18.33 -8.21
C PHE A 292 -13.44 -18.02 -6.71
N LEU A 293 -13.08 -16.80 -6.33
CA LEU A 293 -13.03 -16.38 -4.91
C LEU A 293 -14.34 -15.77 -4.41
N GLY A 294 -15.07 -15.09 -5.27
CA GLY A 294 -16.35 -14.51 -4.90
C GLY A 294 -16.73 -13.29 -5.71
N ILE A 295 -17.35 -12.32 -5.05
CA ILE A 295 -18.01 -11.20 -5.70
C ILE A 295 -17.43 -9.86 -5.25
N TYR A 296 -17.33 -8.93 -6.19
CA TYR A 296 -16.88 -7.56 -5.98
C TYR A 296 -17.92 -6.61 -6.54
N THR A 297 -18.17 -5.49 -5.86
CA THR A 297 -19.09 -4.47 -6.36
C THR A 297 -18.67 -3.06 -5.98
N HIS A 298 -18.92 -2.12 -6.87
CA HIS A 298 -18.71 -0.70 -6.62
C HIS A 298 -19.92 0.09 -7.14
N ASN A 299 -20.59 0.82 -6.25
CA ASN A 299 -21.75 1.60 -6.60
C ASN A 299 -21.45 3.11 -6.59
N PRO A 300 -21.33 3.77 -7.75
CA PRO A 300 -21.08 5.21 -7.81
C PRO A 300 -22.27 6.08 -7.39
N MET A 301 -23.44 5.51 -7.12
CA MET A 301 -24.64 6.28 -6.75
C MET A 301 -24.45 7.11 -5.49
N SER A 302 -23.62 6.64 -4.55
CA SER A 302 -23.32 7.32 -3.29
C SER A 302 -22.69 8.72 -3.48
N TYR A 303 -22.00 8.97 -4.61
CA TYR A 303 -21.37 10.25 -4.92
C TYR A 303 -22.37 11.35 -5.32
N SER A 304 -23.63 11.00 -5.61
CA SER A 304 -24.70 11.97 -5.89
C SER A 304 -25.53 12.33 -4.66
N LEU A 305 -25.25 11.72 -3.50
CA LEU A 305 -26.01 11.91 -2.27
C LEU A 305 -25.44 13.06 -1.45
N THR A 306 -26.29 13.77 -0.71
CA THR A 306 -25.89 14.96 0.07
C THR A 306 -26.42 14.92 1.50
N SER A 307 -26.70 13.74 2.06
CA SER A 307 -27.11 13.61 3.46
C SER A 307 -26.67 12.27 4.05
N ASP A 308 -26.26 12.29 5.32
CA ASP A 308 -25.86 11.10 6.09
C ASP A 308 -26.92 10.00 6.03
N LYS A 309 -28.20 10.35 6.22
CA LYS A 309 -29.32 9.39 6.12
C LYS A 309 -29.39 8.72 4.75
N ALA A 310 -29.22 9.47 3.66
CA ALA A 310 -29.26 8.90 2.32
C ALA A 310 -28.07 7.95 2.07
N VAL A 311 -26.87 8.34 2.50
CA VAL A 311 -25.66 7.52 2.36
C VAL A 311 -25.77 6.23 3.17
N ARG A 312 -26.28 6.28 4.40
CA ARG A 312 -26.54 5.06 5.22
C ARG A 312 -27.55 4.14 4.56
N ASN A 313 -28.68 4.68 4.08
CA ASN A 313 -29.69 3.89 3.37
C ASN A 313 -29.11 3.24 2.08
N GLN A 314 -28.21 3.93 1.38
CA GLN A 314 -27.52 3.38 0.22
C GLN A 314 -26.59 2.23 0.63
N ALA A 315 -25.76 2.42 1.67
CA ALA A 315 -24.88 1.38 2.20
C ALA A 315 -25.64 0.12 2.63
N GLU A 316 -26.78 0.28 3.32
CA GLU A 316 -27.65 -0.83 3.71
C GLU A 316 -28.26 -1.54 2.49
N THR A 317 -28.76 -0.76 1.51
CA THR A 317 -29.35 -1.31 0.28
C THR A 317 -28.32 -2.10 -0.53
N ASP A 318 -27.13 -1.54 -0.68
CA ASP A 318 -26.03 -2.15 -1.42
C ASP A 318 -25.58 -3.45 -0.76
N THR A 319 -25.45 -3.43 0.57
CA THR A 319 -25.12 -4.61 1.37
C THR A 319 -26.18 -5.70 1.24
N LYS A 320 -27.47 -5.35 1.31
CA LYS A 320 -28.56 -6.32 1.11
C LYS A 320 -28.54 -6.95 -0.28
N ARG A 321 -28.31 -6.15 -1.33
CA ARG A 321 -28.25 -6.63 -2.71
C ARG A 321 -27.09 -7.60 -2.92
N ILE A 322 -25.89 -7.25 -2.50
CA ILE A 322 -24.71 -8.10 -2.70
C ILE A 322 -24.79 -9.40 -1.87
N LEU A 323 -25.37 -9.36 -0.67
CA LEU A 323 -25.62 -10.56 0.13
C LEU A 323 -26.66 -11.48 -0.51
N SER A 324 -27.72 -10.93 -1.13
CA SER A 324 -28.70 -11.72 -1.89
C SER A 324 -28.05 -12.46 -3.07
N VAL A 325 -27.12 -11.81 -3.79
CA VAL A 325 -26.34 -12.45 -4.86
C VAL A 325 -25.51 -13.60 -4.29
N CYS A 326 -24.84 -13.35 -3.16
CA CYS A 326 -24.04 -14.36 -2.48
C CYS A 326 -24.88 -15.59 -2.09
N ASP A 327 -26.08 -15.39 -1.57
CA ASP A 327 -26.99 -16.47 -1.18
C ASP A 327 -27.46 -17.27 -2.39
N ARG A 328 -27.76 -16.62 -3.51
CA ARG A 328 -28.14 -17.30 -4.77
C ARG A 328 -27.01 -18.18 -5.31
N ILE A 329 -25.76 -17.69 -5.28
CA ILE A 329 -24.59 -18.48 -5.71
C ILE A 329 -24.36 -19.68 -4.78
N ARG A 330 -24.49 -19.50 -3.46
CA ARG A 330 -24.36 -20.58 -2.47
C ARG A 330 -25.47 -21.63 -2.60
N GLN A 331 -26.71 -21.22 -2.83
CA GLN A 331 -27.85 -22.13 -3.07
C GLN A 331 -27.66 -22.97 -4.34
N ALA A 332 -26.95 -22.44 -5.34
CA ALA A 332 -26.58 -23.18 -6.55
C ALA A 332 -25.40 -24.17 -6.36
N GLY A 333 -24.83 -24.24 -5.14
CA GLY A 333 -23.77 -25.18 -4.78
C GLY A 333 -22.35 -24.64 -4.92
N PHE A 334 -22.16 -23.34 -5.17
CA PHE A 334 -20.84 -22.73 -5.34
C PHE A 334 -20.41 -21.94 -4.10
N GLN A 335 -19.12 -22.01 -3.77
CA GLN A 335 -18.58 -21.25 -2.65
C GLN A 335 -18.38 -19.77 -3.04
N VAL A 336 -18.63 -18.88 -2.08
CA VAL A 336 -18.30 -17.45 -2.16
C VAL A 336 -17.49 -17.14 -0.92
N VAL A 337 -16.16 -17.11 -1.10
CA VAL A 337 -15.18 -16.87 -0.02
C VAL A 337 -15.13 -15.39 0.32
N THR A 338 -15.22 -14.53 -0.68
CA THR A 338 -15.12 -13.07 -0.51
C THR A 338 -16.35 -12.36 -1.07
N VAL A 339 -16.89 -11.44 -0.28
CA VAL A 339 -17.96 -10.50 -0.61
C VAL A 339 -17.43 -9.09 -0.37
N GLY A 340 -16.96 -8.45 -1.45
CA GLY A 340 -16.39 -7.11 -1.43
C GLY A 340 -17.38 -6.05 -1.89
N LEU A 341 -17.55 -5.00 -1.09
CA LEU A 341 -18.34 -3.80 -1.41
C LEU A 341 -17.65 -2.58 -0.79
N GLY A 342 -17.68 -1.43 -1.46
CA GLY A 342 -17.30 -0.19 -0.79
C GLY A 342 -16.93 0.96 -1.71
N ASP A 343 -17.30 2.14 -1.25
CA ASP A 343 -16.81 3.43 -1.70
C ASP A 343 -16.55 4.30 -0.48
N THR A 344 -15.85 5.42 -0.65
CA THR A 344 -15.54 6.31 0.46
C THR A 344 -16.80 6.82 1.17
N PRO A 345 -17.87 7.27 0.48
CA PRO A 345 -19.09 7.71 1.16
C PRO A 345 -19.69 6.67 2.12
N CYS A 346 -20.05 5.48 1.63
CA CYS A 346 -20.70 4.44 2.41
C CYS A 346 -19.76 3.92 3.51
N CYS A 347 -18.46 3.80 3.22
CA CYS A 347 -17.48 3.38 4.22
C CYS A 347 -17.21 4.45 5.30
N SER A 348 -17.57 5.71 5.02
CA SER A 348 -17.37 6.81 5.96
C SER A 348 -18.48 6.95 7.01
N VAL A 349 -19.69 6.47 6.72
CA VAL A 349 -20.81 6.51 7.68
C VAL A 349 -20.95 5.22 8.49
N SER A 350 -20.36 4.11 8.03
CA SER A 350 -20.35 2.80 8.71
C SER A 350 -21.74 2.28 9.06
N ASP A 351 -22.26 1.34 8.27
CA ASP A 351 -23.50 0.66 8.58
C ASP A 351 -23.21 -0.70 9.23
N VAL A 352 -23.93 -1.06 10.30
CA VAL A 352 -23.76 -2.34 11.01
C VAL A 352 -24.02 -3.54 10.08
N THR A 353 -24.85 -3.37 9.04
CA THR A 353 -25.09 -4.42 8.05
C THR A 353 -23.84 -4.79 7.27
N MET A 354 -22.89 -3.86 7.10
CA MET A 354 -21.60 -4.13 6.44
C MET A 354 -20.74 -5.13 7.21
N ALA A 355 -21.02 -5.40 8.49
CA ALA A 355 -20.34 -6.46 9.27
C ALA A 355 -20.56 -7.87 8.70
N LYS A 356 -21.50 -8.04 7.77
CA LYS A 356 -21.74 -9.31 7.05
C LYS A 356 -20.88 -9.47 5.80
N LEU A 357 -20.18 -8.41 5.38
CA LEU A 357 -19.22 -8.46 4.28
C LEU A 357 -17.91 -9.09 4.76
N THR A 358 -17.10 -9.57 3.83
CA THR A 358 -15.75 -10.06 4.18
C THR A 358 -14.72 -8.95 4.06
N GLU A 359 -14.91 -8.03 3.10
CA GLU A 359 -14.00 -6.91 2.89
C GLU A 359 -14.72 -5.67 2.34
N VAL A 360 -14.09 -4.51 2.52
CA VAL A 360 -14.46 -3.25 1.90
C VAL A 360 -13.27 -2.60 1.19
N HIS A 361 -13.54 -1.79 0.18
CA HIS A 361 -12.48 -1.22 -0.68
C HIS A 361 -12.61 0.29 -0.99
N PRO A 362 -12.74 1.17 0.03
CA PRO A 362 -12.67 2.61 -0.18
C PRO A 362 -11.22 3.03 -0.53
N GLY A 363 -11.07 4.18 -1.19
CA GLY A 363 -9.74 4.70 -1.60
C GLY A 363 -9.56 6.17 -1.29
N ASN A 364 -10.51 6.99 -1.74
CA ASN A 364 -10.43 8.44 -1.63
C ASN A 364 -10.24 8.96 -0.19
N TYR A 365 -10.70 8.20 0.81
CA TYR A 365 -10.65 8.57 2.23
C TYR A 365 -9.25 8.92 2.75
N ILE A 366 -8.16 8.46 2.12
CA ILE A 366 -6.80 8.87 2.48
C ILE A 366 -6.66 10.40 2.46
N PHE A 367 -7.26 11.04 1.45
CA PHE A 367 -7.18 12.47 1.21
C PHE A 367 -8.48 13.20 1.52
N TYR A 368 -9.62 12.57 1.24
CA TYR A 368 -10.90 13.27 1.07
C TYR A 368 -10.78 14.46 0.10
N ASP A 369 -11.87 15.19 -0.10
CA ASP A 369 -11.95 16.38 -0.93
C ASP A 369 -13.26 17.11 -0.66
N THR A 370 -13.50 18.22 -1.36
CA THR A 370 -14.71 19.02 -1.13
C THR A 370 -15.98 18.30 -1.61
N GLN A 371 -15.90 17.37 -2.57
CA GLN A 371 -17.03 16.51 -2.92
C GLN A 371 -17.41 15.62 -1.72
N GLN A 372 -16.43 14.93 -1.13
CA GLN A 372 -16.67 14.06 0.03
C GLN A 372 -17.19 14.82 1.25
N TYR A 373 -16.68 16.02 1.51
CA TYR A 373 -17.21 16.90 2.56
C TYR A 373 -18.70 17.24 2.30
N ARG A 374 -19.06 17.62 1.06
CA ARG A 374 -20.46 17.92 0.70
C ARG A 374 -21.40 16.72 0.80
N ILE A 375 -20.90 15.52 0.52
CA ILE A 375 -21.66 14.28 0.71
C ILE A 375 -21.92 14.02 2.20
N GLY A 376 -21.10 14.57 3.10
CA GLY A 376 -21.10 14.30 4.54
C GLY A 376 -20.23 13.09 4.90
N SER A 377 -19.25 12.74 4.06
CA SER A 377 -18.34 11.61 4.31
C SER A 377 -17.19 11.96 5.25
N CYS A 378 -16.90 13.25 5.41
CA CYS A 378 -15.82 13.74 6.24
C CYS A 378 -16.14 15.14 6.74
N GLU A 379 -15.42 15.58 7.77
CA GLU A 379 -15.40 16.98 8.15
C GLU A 379 -14.46 17.76 7.22
N PHE A 380 -14.61 19.09 7.16
CA PHE A 380 -13.72 19.91 6.32
C PHE A 380 -12.25 19.78 6.74
N ASP A 381 -11.99 19.64 8.04
CA ASP A 381 -10.62 19.46 8.56
C ASP A 381 -10.01 18.09 8.20
N ASP A 382 -10.80 17.12 7.74
CA ASP A 382 -10.27 15.83 7.28
C ASP A 382 -9.66 15.90 5.87
N ILE A 383 -9.92 16.98 5.10
CA ILE A 383 -9.37 17.12 3.75
C ILE A 383 -7.86 17.36 3.85
N ALA A 384 -7.08 16.37 3.43
CA ALA A 384 -5.63 16.37 3.55
C ALA A 384 -4.90 16.95 2.33
N VAL A 385 -5.62 17.24 1.24
CA VAL A 385 -5.02 17.73 -0.01
C VAL A 385 -5.41 19.16 -0.33
N ARG A 386 -4.42 19.94 -0.78
CA ARG A 386 -4.59 21.31 -1.27
C ARG A 386 -3.71 21.53 -2.49
N VAL A 387 -4.13 22.39 -3.41
CA VAL A 387 -3.25 22.96 -4.45
C VAL A 387 -2.84 24.35 -4.00
N ALA A 388 -1.54 24.58 -3.85
CA ALA A 388 -1.00 25.92 -3.66
C ALA A 388 -0.85 26.61 -5.02
N ALA A 389 -1.30 27.84 -5.12
CA ALA A 389 -1.25 28.67 -6.32
C ALA A 389 -0.89 30.11 -5.95
N ARG A 390 -0.22 30.84 -6.84
CA ARG A 390 0.11 32.26 -6.63
C ARG A 390 -0.77 33.18 -7.46
N VAL A 391 -1.08 34.34 -6.88
CA VAL A 391 -1.72 35.45 -7.61
C VAL A 391 -0.72 36.02 -8.61
N ILE A 392 -1.02 35.93 -9.91
CA ILE A 392 -0.14 36.39 -10.99
C ILE A 392 -0.67 37.61 -11.74
N SER A 393 -1.96 37.93 -11.59
CA SER A 393 -2.54 39.14 -12.18
C SER A 393 -3.74 39.63 -11.38
N HIS A 394 -3.93 40.94 -11.41
CA HIS A 394 -5.19 41.59 -11.03
C HIS A 394 -5.91 42.06 -12.29
N ARG A 395 -7.23 41.90 -12.31
CA ARG A 395 -8.10 42.37 -13.40
C ARG A 395 -9.27 43.17 -12.82
N PRO A 396 -9.03 44.42 -12.38
CA PRO A 396 -10.07 45.24 -11.76
C PRO A 396 -11.27 45.49 -12.68
N GLU A 397 -11.05 45.53 -14.00
CA GLU A 397 -12.07 45.74 -15.02
C GLU A 397 -13.10 44.59 -15.10
N THR A 398 -12.70 43.37 -14.71
CA THR A 398 -13.58 42.19 -14.66
C THR A 398 -13.82 41.69 -13.25
N ASN A 399 -13.40 42.45 -12.23
CA ASN A 399 -13.53 42.12 -10.81
C ASN A 399 -12.89 40.76 -10.44
N GLN A 400 -11.69 40.50 -10.95
CA GLN A 400 -11.02 39.21 -10.83
C GLN A 400 -9.55 39.35 -10.39
N ILE A 401 -9.05 38.31 -9.73
CA ILE A 401 -7.64 37.98 -9.67
C ILE A 401 -7.39 36.72 -10.50
N VAL A 402 -6.15 36.52 -10.96
CA VAL A 402 -5.75 35.35 -11.74
C VAL A 402 -4.66 34.61 -11.00
N LEU A 403 -4.83 33.30 -10.87
CA LEU A 403 -3.88 32.38 -10.27
C LEU A 403 -3.10 31.62 -11.36
N ASP A 404 -1.87 31.21 -11.04
CA ASP A 404 -1.03 30.32 -11.86
C ASP A 404 -1.49 28.84 -11.84
N SER A 405 -2.72 28.57 -11.40
CA SER A 405 -3.31 27.24 -11.38
C SER A 405 -4.55 27.18 -12.27
N GLY A 406 -4.45 26.51 -13.42
CA GLY A 406 -5.60 26.17 -14.28
C GLY A 406 -6.07 24.72 -14.12
N PHE A 407 -6.79 24.22 -15.12
CA PHE A 407 -7.35 22.86 -15.07
C PHE A 407 -6.28 21.76 -15.10
N VAL A 408 -5.05 22.04 -15.55
CA VAL A 408 -3.97 21.05 -15.44
C VAL A 408 -3.43 20.94 -14.01
N ALA A 409 -3.70 21.90 -13.13
CA ALA A 409 -3.36 21.78 -11.70
C ALA A 409 -4.54 21.22 -10.88
N LEU A 410 -5.78 21.50 -11.29
CA LEU A 410 -6.97 21.21 -10.49
C LEU A 410 -7.88 20.11 -11.07
N SER A 411 -7.74 19.76 -12.35
CA SER A 411 -8.72 19.05 -13.19
C SER A 411 -9.98 19.88 -13.53
N HIS A 412 -10.84 19.34 -14.40
CA HIS A 412 -12.14 19.93 -14.72
C HIS A 412 -13.30 19.41 -13.83
N ASP A 413 -13.03 18.45 -12.94
CA ASP A 413 -14.08 17.89 -12.09
C ASP A 413 -14.73 18.98 -11.22
N GLY A 414 -16.05 18.88 -11.03
CA GLY A 414 -16.84 19.86 -10.28
C GLY A 414 -17.27 21.10 -11.08
N THR A 415 -16.64 21.37 -12.24
CA THR A 415 -16.91 22.59 -13.04
C THR A 415 -18.38 22.72 -13.46
N TYR A 416 -19.04 21.60 -13.72
CA TYR A 416 -20.43 21.56 -14.19
C TYR A 416 -21.44 21.25 -13.09
N CYS A 417 -21.01 21.18 -11.83
CA CYS A 417 -21.87 20.83 -10.70
C CYS A 417 -22.66 22.03 -10.14
N ASN A 418 -22.51 23.24 -10.72
CA ASN A 418 -23.16 24.48 -10.27
C ASN A 418 -23.11 24.67 -8.75
N LEU A 419 -21.94 24.43 -8.17
CA LEU A 419 -21.75 24.47 -6.72
C LEU A 419 -21.99 25.89 -6.18
N PRO A 420 -22.66 26.06 -5.02
CA PRO A 420 -22.90 27.37 -4.41
C PRO A 420 -21.62 28.19 -4.18
N ASP A 421 -20.49 27.51 -3.98
CA ASP A 421 -19.17 28.11 -3.75
C ASP A 421 -18.26 28.04 -4.98
N GLY A 422 -18.79 27.56 -6.12
CA GLY A 422 -18.04 27.26 -7.33
C GLY A 422 -17.15 26.01 -7.25
N VAL A 423 -16.22 25.91 -8.19
CA VAL A 423 -15.46 24.68 -8.53
C VAL A 423 -14.40 24.32 -7.47
N ALA A 424 -14.10 25.24 -6.56
CA ALA A 424 -13.01 25.14 -5.61
C ALA A 424 -13.34 25.87 -4.29
N VAL A 425 -12.84 25.36 -3.16
CA VAL A 425 -12.93 26.04 -1.87
C VAL A 425 -11.56 26.58 -1.50
N PHE A 426 -11.47 27.87 -1.19
CA PHE A 426 -10.22 28.50 -0.77
C PHE A 426 -10.09 28.45 0.75
N GLN A 427 -8.93 28.03 1.24
CA GLN A 427 -8.65 28.05 2.67
C GLN A 427 -8.67 29.50 3.18
N ASP A 428 -9.34 29.73 4.31
CA ASP A 428 -9.43 31.03 5.01
C ASP A 428 -10.02 32.19 4.18
N HIS A 429 -10.53 31.90 2.97
CA HIS A 429 -11.10 32.88 2.03
C HIS A 429 -12.46 32.42 1.47
N PRO A 430 -13.48 32.25 2.33
CA PRO A 430 -14.80 31.74 1.94
C PRO A 430 -15.57 32.66 0.98
N GLU A 431 -15.14 33.92 0.83
CA GLU A 431 -15.69 34.89 -0.10
C GLU A 431 -15.22 34.69 -1.54
N LEU A 432 -14.11 33.98 -1.75
CA LEU A 432 -13.56 33.73 -3.07
C LEU A 432 -14.32 32.62 -3.81
N ASN A 433 -14.31 32.73 -5.12
CA ASN A 433 -14.94 31.77 -6.03
C ASN A 433 -14.10 31.62 -7.31
N LEU A 434 -13.75 30.38 -7.66
CA LEU A 434 -13.08 30.07 -8.92
C LEU A 434 -14.12 30.05 -10.04
N VAL A 435 -14.11 31.08 -10.90
CA VAL A 435 -15.16 31.31 -11.90
C VAL A 435 -14.89 30.64 -13.24
N ASN A 436 -13.63 30.52 -13.63
CA ASN A 436 -13.23 29.78 -14.82
C ASN A 436 -11.77 29.33 -14.72
N MET A 437 -11.42 28.37 -15.58
CA MET A 437 -10.06 27.90 -15.76
C MET A 437 -9.74 27.79 -17.24
N SER A 438 -8.56 28.27 -17.61
CA SER A 438 -7.84 27.81 -18.81
C SER A 438 -6.86 26.71 -18.40
N GLN A 439 -5.96 26.30 -19.30
CA GLN A 439 -4.98 25.25 -19.01
C GLN A 439 -4.14 25.59 -17.77
N GLU A 440 -3.53 26.78 -17.74
CA GLU A 440 -2.57 27.20 -16.71
C GLU A 440 -3.06 28.38 -15.84
N HIS A 441 -4.23 28.94 -16.13
CA HIS A 441 -4.75 30.10 -15.39
C HIS A 441 -6.12 29.81 -14.79
N GLY A 442 -6.29 30.15 -13.51
CA GLY A 442 -7.58 30.13 -12.81
C GLY A 442 -8.03 31.56 -12.53
N CYS A 443 -9.21 31.95 -13.00
CA CYS A 443 -9.77 33.27 -12.67
C CYS A 443 -10.64 33.15 -11.42
N VAL A 444 -10.37 33.99 -10.44
CA VAL A 444 -11.06 34.02 -9.15
C VAL A 444 -11.76 35.37 -9.00
N SER A 445 -13.01 35.34 -8.56
CA SER A 445 -13.77 36.54 -8.17
C SER A 445 -14.25 36.41 -6.72
N VAL A 446 -14.85 37.46 -6.19
CA VAL A 446 -15.63 37.40 -4.95
C VAL A 446 -17.08 37.01 -5.23
N LYS A 447 -17.74 36.34 -4.27
CA LYS A 447 -19.16 35.96 -4.36
C LYS A 447 -20.10 37.16 -4.41
N SER A 448 -19.72 38.28 -3.78
CA SER A 448 -20.48 39.52 -3.77
C SER A 448 -19.54 40.73 -3.65
N GLY A 449 -19.92 41.84 -4.26
CA GLY A 449 -19.15 43.10 -4.20
C GLY A 449 -17.92 43.11 -5.12
N LYS A 450 -16.94 43.94 -4.75
CA LYS A 450 -15.68 44.09 -5.48
C LYS A 450 -14.55 43.38 -4.75
N ILE A 451 -13.69 42.70 -5.49
CA ILE A 451 -12.49 42.07 -4.95
C ILE A 451 -11.51 43.15 -4.51
N ASP A 452 -11.02 43.05 -3.27
CA ASP A 452 -9.96 43.90 -2.76
C ASP A 452 -8.60 43.32 -3.19
N CYS A 453 -8.07 43.81 -4.30
CA CYS A 453 -6.76 43.38 -4.81
C CYS A 453 -5.61 43.64 -3.83
N THR A 454 -5.76 44.55 -2.85
CA THR A 454 -4.72 44.83 -1.85
C THR A 454 -4.63 43.72 -0.80
N ALA A 455 -5.74 43.01 -0.55
CA ALA A 455 -5.76 41.81 0.28
C ALA A 455 -5.13 40.59 -0.42
N TYR A 456 -4.96 40.65 -1.74
CA TYR A 456 -4.40 39.57 -2.57
C TYR A 456 -3.21 40.03 -3.43
N PRO A 457 -2.08 40.49 -2.85
CA PRO A 457 -0.96 41.01 -3.62
C PRO A 457 -0.39 40.03 -4.66
N LEU A 458 0.19 40.54 -5.74
CA LEU A 458 0.91 39.69 -6.71
C LEU A 458 2.00 38.87 -6.01
N GLY A 459 2.06 37.58 -6.34
CA GLY A 459 2.97 36.61 -5.73
C GLY A 459 2.48 36.01 -4.41
N SER A 460 1.40 36.51 -3.80
CA SER A 460 0.81 35.89 -2.62
C SER A 460 0.26 34.50 -2.96
N MET A 461 0.38 33.58 -2.00
CA MET A 461 -0.03 32.19 -2.17
C MET A 461 -1.44 31.99 -1.62
N LEU A 462 -2.29 31.30 -2.37
CA LEU A 462 -3.61 30.83 -1.96
C LEU A 462 -3.62 29.31 -1.98
N PHE A 463 -4.41 28.72 -1.08
CA PHE A 463 -4.56 27.28 -0.96
C PHE A 463 -5.97 26.85 -1.38
N ILE A 464 -6.02 25.93 -2.33
CA ILE A 464 -7.25 25.50 -2.97
C ILE A 464 -7.54 24.05 -2.56
N TYR A 465 -8.67 23.82 -1.89
CA TYR A 465 -9.19 22.48 -1.68
C TYR A 465 -9.88 22.01 -2.97
N PRO A 466 -9.40 20.91 -3.60
CA PRO A 466 -9.94 20.47 -4.88
C PRO A 466 -11.35 19.89 -4.75
N TYR A 467 -12.09 19.88 -5.86
CA TYR A 467 -13.37 19.17 -5.92
C TYR A 467 -13.21 17.67 -5.72
N HIS A 468 -12.27 17.06 -6.45
CA HIS A 468 -12.06 15.62 -6.46
C HIS A 468 -10.57 15.29 -6.39
N ALA A 469 -10.14 14.70 -5.26
CA ALA A 469 -8.74 14.44 -4.98
C ALA A 469 -8.08 13.54 -6.01
N CYS A 470 -8.75 12.49 -6.49
CA CYS A 470 -8.16 11.55 -7.45
C CYS A 470 -7.82 12.23 -8.78
N ALA A 471 -8.73 13.08 -9.29
CA ALA A 471 -8.56 13.79 -10.55
C ALA A 471 -7.47 14.85 -10.44
N THR A 472 -7.46 15.62 -9.35
CA THR A 472 -6.41 16.60 -9.09
C THR A 472 -5.04 15.91 -8.92
N ALA A 473 -4.94 14.89 -8.07
CA ALA A 473 -3.69 14.19 -7.79
C ALA A 473 -3.07 13.52 -9.02
N ALA A 474 -3.90 13.06 -9.98
CA ALA A 474 -3.41 12.50 -11.25
C ALA A 474 -2.61 13.50 -12.09
N ASN A 475 -2.87 14.80 -11.95
CA ASN A 475 -2.18 15.82 -12.72
C ASN A 475 -0.80 16.16 -12.18
N HIS A 476 -0.54 15.95 -10.88
CA HIS A 476 0.73 16.33 -10.26
C HIS A 476 1.77 15.19 -10.36
N PRO A 477 3.01 15.46 -10.80
CA PRO A 477 4.07 14.45 -10.87
C PRO A 477 4.72 14.18 -9.50
N VAL A 478 4.52 15.08 -8.54
CA VAL A 478 5.03 15.00 -7.17
C VAL A 478 4.01 15.61 -6.21
N TYR A 479 3.94 15.08 -5.00
CA TYR A 479 3.13 15.64 -3.92
C TYR A 479 4.07 16.12 -2.82
N TYR A 480 3.99 17.38 -2.42
CA TYR A 480 4.77 17.91 -1.31
C TYR A 480 4.06 17.60 0.00
N VAL A 481 4.69 16.79 0.82
CA VAL A 481 4.13 16.29 2.08
C VAL A 481 4.59 17.22 3.19
N HIS A 482 3.65 17.68 4.01
CA HIS A 482 3.92 18.66 5.04
C HIS A 482 3.27 18.29 6.39
N SER A 483 3.83 18.83 7.46
CA SER A 483 3.24 18.88 8.81
C SER A 483 3.36 20.32 9.31
N GLY A 484 2.23 20.94 9.65
CA GLY A 484 2.16 22.41 9.74
C GLY A 484 2.63 23.04 8.43
N ASP A 485 3.51 24.04 8.53
CA ASP A 485 4.08 24.71 7.34
C ASP A 485 5.41 24.10 6.86
N SER A 486 5.91 23.07 7.55
CA SER A 486 7.18 22.41 7.20
C SER A 486 6.95 21.31 6.16
N VAL A 487 7.71 21.37 5.06
CA VAL A 487 7.75 20.30 4.06
C VAL A 487 8.67 19.20 4.56
N ILE A 488 8.14 17.99 4.71
CA ILE A 488 8.84 16.85 5.33
C ILE A 488 9.19 15.75 4.32
N GLY A 489 8.70 15.85 3.08
CA GLY A 489 8.96 14.85 2.07
C GLY A 489 8.25 15.12 0.76
N VAL A 490 8.51 14.24 -0.20
CA VAL A 490 7.90 14.26 -1.53
C VAL A 490 7.45 12.86 -1.88
N TRP A 491 6.17 12.70 -2.25
CA TRP A 491 5.65 11.44 -2.78
C TRP A 491 5.57 11.49 -4.30
N LYS A 492 5.94 10.39 -4.96
CA LYS A 492 5.92 10.26 -6.43
C LYS A 492 4.86 9.23 -6.86
N PRO A 493 3.75 9.66 -7.48
CA PRO A 493 2.74 8.73 -7.96
C PRO A 493 3.19 7.97 -9.22
N VAL A 494 2.80 6.70 -9.34
CA VAL A 494 2.84 6.01 -10.64
C VAL A 494 1.77 6.58 -11.57
N LYS A 495 2.11 6.68 -12.86
CA LYS A 495 1.23 7.14 -13.95
C LYS A 495 1.23 6.15 -15.11
N GLY A 496 0.27 6.28 -16.02
CA GLY A 496 0.15 5.43 -17.22
C GLY A 496 -0.75 4.21 -17.02
N TRP A 497 -0.61 3.23 -17.92
CA TRP A 497 -1.49 2.06 -18.04
C TRP A 497 -0.78 0.73 -18.09
#